data_AF-A0A939VWK7-F1
#
_entry.id   AF-A0A939VWK7-F1
#
_cell.length_a   1.000
_cell.length_b   1.000
_cell.length_c   1.000
_cell.angle_alpha   90.00
_cell.angle_beta   90.00
_cell.angle_gamma   90.00
#
_symmetry.space_group_name_H-M   'P 1'
#
loop_
_entity.id
_entity.type
_entity.pdbx_description
1 polymer ?
#
loop_
_entity_poly.entity_id
_entity_poly.type
_entity_poly.pdbx_seq_one_letter_code
_entity_poly.pdbx_strand_id
1 'polypeptide(L)'
;MSKLNSWMLAALLTPLLLCGTDPLEHRRLAREECNVGKAEKYLDDPDGEIRRYALYQVTKNDPDRHLNLLEKAVKDTFPPVRLTAVFSLSRLAGKNERADRLLTGLMNDSDKNVREAACQYAWPFKTNNIRLSEDPSWDYGITTLKSIRIPDDNWKFLTDPKNVGHLKQYYIPRLNDSKWEKIRCGYWSDPGNRDYDGYAWYRIRFTMGPKISCNAVELRFTGVDESAWVWLNGVYLGAHDIGPAGYDKVFSLDCRREIRFDAENLLVVRVLDREEGGGIWKPVFIDILK
;
A
#
# COMPACT_ATOMS: atom_id res chain seq x y z
N MET A 1 -2.01 -15.32 -83.19
CA MET A 1 -2.69 -14.06 -82.81
C MET A 1 -3.92 -14.46 -82.00
N SER A 2 -4.22 -14.04 -80.78
CA SER A 2 -3.70 -12.98 -79.91
C SER A 2 -4.05 -13.31 -78.45
N LYS A 3 -3.01 -13.31 -77.61
CA LYS A 3 -2.91 -12.92 -76.19
C LYS A 3 -4.22 -12.78 -75.39
N LEU A 4 -4.37 -13.67 -74.39
CA LEU A 4 -5.15 -13.41 -73.18
C LEU A 4 -4.54 -12.22 -72.42
N ASN A 5 -5.37 -11.23 -72.07
CA ASN A 5 -4.98 -10.08 -71.27
C ASN A 5 -5.05 -10.41 -69.76
N SER A 6 -3.87 -10.42 -69.15
CA SER A 6 -3.54 -10.71 -67.75
C SER A 6 -3.98 -9.66 -66.72
N TRP A 7 -5.01 -8.84 -66.98
CA TRP A 7 -5.30 -7.65 -66.16
C TRP A 7 -6.69 -7.59 -65.50
N MET A 8 -7.44 -8.68 -65.48
CA MET A 8 -8.76 -8.73 -64.80
C MET A 8 -8.89 -9.78 -63.68
N LEU A 9 -7.78 -10.38 -63.24
CA LEU A 9 -7.74 -11.32 -62.11
C LEU A 9 -6.95 -10.80 -60.90
N ALA A 10 -6.71 -9.49 -60.81
CA ALA A 10 -5.95 -8.85 -59.74
C ALA A 10 -6.82 -8.10 -58.69
N ALA A 11 -8.06 -8.53 -58.46
CA ALA A 11 -8.96 -7.84 -57.52
C ALA A 11 -9.58 -8.72 -56.43
N LEU A 12 -9.29 -10.03 -56.37
CA LEU A 12 -9.87 -10.93 -55.39
C LEU A 12 -8.85 -11.98 -54.98
N LEU A 13 -7.95 -11.63 -54.04
CA LEU A 13 -7.25 -12.47 -53.06
C LEU A 13 -5.95 -11.77 -52.63
N THR A 14 -6.04 -10.86 -51.66
CA THR A 14 -4.89 -10.56 -50.79
C THR A 14 -5.35 -10.55 -49.33
N PRO A 15 -5.49 -11.73 -48.70
CA PRO A 15 -5.36 -11.83 -47.26
C PRO A 15 -3.88 -11.87 -46.88
N LEU A 16 -3.49 -11.07 -45.89
CA LEU A 16 -2.28 -11.19 -45.07
C LEU A 16 -0.92 -11.19 -45.81
N LEU A 17 -0.29 -10.02 -45.92
CA LEU A 17 1.16 -9.89 -46.08
C LEU A 17 1.69 -8.60 -45.42
N LEU A 18 1.25 -8.33 -44.19
CA LEU A 18 1.98 -7.50 -43.21
C LEU A 18 2.53 -8.43 -42.13
N CYS A 19 3.41 -9.34 -42.54
CA CYS A 19 4.38 -9.99 -41.66
C CYS A 19 5.60 -9.06 -41.70
N GLY A 20 5.99 -8.34 -40.65
CA GLY A 20 6.11 -8.78 -39.28
C GLY A 20 7.59 -8.58 -38.94
N THR A 21 7.98 -7.36 -38.57
CA THR A 21 9.23 -7.21 -37.82
C THR A 21 9.09 -8.08 -36.59
N ASP A 22 10.04 -8.99 -36.37
CA ASP A 22 10.13 -9.80 -35.16
C ASP A 22 9.80 -8.89 -33.96
N PRO A 23 8.79 -9.20 -33.13
CA PRO A 23 8.43 -8.37 -31.97
C PRO A 23 9.63 -8.04 -31.08
N LEU A 24 10.61 -8.96 -30.98
CA LEU A 24 11.84 -8.72 -30.24
C LEU A 24 12.75 -7.71 -30.94
N GLU A 25 12.85 -7.78 -32.26
CA GLU A 25 13.61 -6.82 -33.06
C GLU A 25 12.98 -5.42 -33.06
N HIS A 26 11.64 -5.34 -33.13
CA HIS A 26 10.90 -4.07 -32.98
C HIS A 26 11.17 -3.43 -31.61
N ARG A 27 11.11 -4.22 -30.54
CA ARG A 27 11.48 -3.78 -29.19
C ARG A 27 12.93 -3.33 -29.09
N ARG A 28 13.86 -4.02 -29.74
CA ARG A 28 15.29 -3.68 -29.76
C ARG A 28 15.51 -2.32 -30.43
N LEU A 29 14.98 -2.13 -31.64
CA LEU A 29 15.10 -0.89 -32.40
C LEU A 29 14.44 0.30 -31.66
N ALA A 30 13.24 0.09 -31.12
CA ALA A 30 12.57 1.11 -30.32
C ALA A 30 13.38 1.50 -29.08
N ARG A 31 14.01 0.51 -28.41
CA ARG A 31 14.89 0.76 -27.26
C ARG A 31 16.11 1.61 -27.63
N GLU A 32 16.75 1.33 -28.76
CA GLU A 32 17.88 2.11 -29.27
C GLU A 32 17.50 3.56 -29.54
N GLU A 33 16.38 3.79 -30.23
CA GLU A 33 15.87 5.14 -30.48
C GLU A 33 15.49 5.88 -29.19
N CYS A 34 14.82 5.20 -28.26
CA CYS A 34 14.47 5.77 -26.96
C CYS A 34 15.70 6.21 -26.17
N ASN A 35 16.80 5.44 -26.21
CA ASN A 35 18.05 5.75 -25.51
C ASN A 35 18.74 7.00 -26.06
N VAL A 36 18.52 7.35 -27.33
CA VAL A 36 19.04 8.57 -27.95
C VAL A 36 18.04 9.73 -27.97
N GLY A 37 17.04 9.69 -27.08
CA GLY A 37 16.11 10.81 -26.85
C GLY A 37 14.88 10.85 -27.75
N LYS A 38 14.59 9.78 -28.50
CA LYS A 38 13.40 9.72 -29.39
C LYS A 38 12.21 8.96 -28.77
N ALA A 39 12.15 8.88 -27.45
CA ALA A 39 11.16 8.05 -26.74
C ALA A 39 9.70 8.48 -26.96
N GLU A 40 9.43 9.78 -27.13
CA GLU A 40 8.05 10.29 -27.33
C GLU A 40 7.33 9.67 -28.54
N LYS A 41 8.08 9.31 -29.59
CA LYS A 41 7.57 8.65 -30.81
C LYS A 41 6.87 7.31 -30.51
N TYR A 42 7.23 6.66 -29.40
CA TYR A 42 6.85 5.29 -29.07
C TYR A 42 5.76 5.19 -27.99
N LEU A 43 5.20 6.32 -27.54
CA LEU A 43 4.18 6.35 -26.49
C LEU A 43 2.82 5.76 -26.92
N ASP A 44 2.59 5.64 -28.23
CA ASP A 44 1.36 5.08 -28.83
C ASP A 44 1.63 3.79 -29.62
N ASP A 45 2.80 3.17 -29.42
CA ASP A 45 3.16 1.92 -30.11
C ASP A 45 2.15 0.80 -29.78
N PRO A 46 1.77 -0.06 -30.75
CA PRO A 46 0.88 -1.19 -30.47
C PRO A 46 1.45 -2.15 -29.40
N ASP A 47 2.77 -2.27 -29.27
CA ASP A 47 3.41 -3.10 -28.25
C ASP A 47 3.50 -2.39 -26.89
N GLY A 48 2.85 -2.95 -25.87
CA GLY A 48 2.83 -2.40 -24.52
C GLY A 48 4.20 -2.34 -23.85
N GLU A 49 5.15 -3.21 -24.19
CA GLU A 49 6.51 -3.14 -23.64
C GLU A 49 7.29 -1.94 -24.19
N ILE A 50 7.03 -1.57 -25.44
CA ILE A 50 7.62 -0.39 -26.06
C ILE A 50 7.03 0.87 -25.43
N ARG A 51 5.69 0.95 -25.30
CA ARG A 51 5.04 2.07 -24.60
C ARG A 51 5.55 2.24 -23.18
N ARG A 52 5.72 1.14 -22.44
CA ARG A 52 6.25 1.14 -21.06
C ARG A 52 7.65 1.74 -21.02
N TYR A 53 8.54 1.29 -21.89
CA TYR A 53 9.91 1.76 -21.94
C TYR A 53 10.02 3.22 -22.39
N ALA A 54 9.22 3.60 -23.40
CA ALA A 54 9.11 4.97 -23.88
C ALA A 54 8.66 5.91 -22.75
N LEU A 55 7.60 5.55 -22.03
CA LEU A 55 7.10 6.31 -20.89
C LEU A 55 8.19 6.50 -19.82
N TYR A 56 8.87 5.42 -19.43
CA TYR A 56 9.98 5.48 -18.47
C TYR A 56 11.07 6.46 -18.95
N GLN A 57 11.46 6.39 -20.22
CA GLN A 57 12.53 7.23 -20.76
C GLN A 57 12.15 8.72 -20.79
N VAL A 58 10.89 9.04 -21.07
CA VAL A 58 10.38 10.42 -21.05
C VAL A 58 10.30 10.97 -19.63
N THR A 59 9.84 10.17 -18.66
CA THR A 59 9.54 10.65 -17.30
C THR A 59 10.69 10.49 -16.30
N LYS A 60 11.76 9.74 -16.62
CA LYS A 60 12.84 9.42 -15.68
C LYS A 60 13.51 10.65 -15.05
N ASN A 61 13.67 11.74 -15.80
CA ASN A 61 14.39 12.92 -15.30
C ASN A 61 13.47 13.96 -14.68
N ASP A 62 12.30 14.21 -15.29
CA ASP A 62 11.38 15.25 -14.86
C ASP A 62 9.92 14.80 -15.07
N PRO A 63 9.35 14.02 -14.15
CA PRO A 63 7.98 13.54 -14.30
C PRO A 63 6.94 14.67 -14.20
N ASP A 64 7.26 15.80 -13.55
CA ASP A 64 6.33 16.92 -13.34
C ASP A 64 5.95 17.61 -14.65
N ARG A 65 6.94 17.82 -15.54
CA ARG A 65 6.70 18.35 -16.90
C ARG A 65 5.83 17.46 -17.77
N HIS A 66 5.71 16.18 -17.43
CA HIS A 66 5.04 15.16 -18.25
C HIS A 66 3.71 14.67 -17.66
N LEU A 67 3.08 15.44 -16.76
CA LEU A 67 1.81 15.05 -16.11
C LEU A 67 0.68 14.75 -17.10
N ASN A 68 0.60 15.43 -18.24
CA ASN A 68 -0.39 15.11 -19.27
C ASN A 68 -0.17 13.73 -19.89
N LEU A 69 1.09 13.34 -20.12
CA LEU A 69 1.44 12.00 -20.60
C LEU A 69 1.15 10.94 -19.54
N LEU A 70 1.45 11.25 -18.27
CA LEU A 70 1.13 10.36 -17.15
C LEU A 70 -0.37 10.14 -17.01
N GLU A 71 -1.20 11.18 -17.15
CA GLU A 71 -2.66 11.04 -17.12
C GLU A 71 -3.21 10.16 -18.26
N LYS A 72 -2.57 10.17 -19.43
CA LYS A 72 -2.90 9.23 -20.50
C LYS A 72 -2.44 7.81 -20.12
N ALA A 73 -1.22 7.67 -19.62
CA ALA A 73 -0.62 6.39 -19.26
C ALA A 73 -1.37 5.66 -18.14
N VAL A 74 -1.98 6.36 -17.16
CA VAL A 74 -2.79 5.71 -16.12
C VAL A 74 -4.05 5.03 -16.65
N LYS A 75 -4.43 5.29 -17.92
CA LYS A 75 -5.57 4.69 -18.62
C LYS A 75 -5.14 3.65 -19.66
N ASP A 76 -3.84 3.35 -19.76
CA ASP A 76 -3.30 2.41 -20.75
C ASP A 76 -3.88 0.99 -20.55
N THR A 77 -4.09 0.26 -21.63
CA THR A 77 -4.63 -1.11 -21.57
C THR A 77 -3.64 -2.12 -20.97
N PHE A 78 -2.34 -1.87 -21.10
CA PHE A 78 -1.28 -2.75 -20.62
C PHE A 78 -0.85 -2.37 -19.20
N PRO A 79 -1.08 -3.24 -18.19
CA PRO A 79 -0.81 -2.90 -16.78
C PRO A 79 0.63 -2.43 -16.49
N PRO A 80 1.69 -3.00 -17.12
CA PRO A 80 3.05 -2.51 -16.92
C PRO A 80 3.29 -1.04 -17.32
N VAL A 81 2.51 -0.48 -18.26
CA VAL A 81 2.54 0.98 -18.56
C VAL A 81 1.95 1.76 -17.39
N ARG A 82 0.77 1.36 -16.90
CA ARG A 82 0.12 1.98 -15.74
C ARG A 82 1.00 1.92 -14.49
N LEU A 83 1.66 0.79 -14.25
CA LEU A 83 2.63 0.64 -13.16
C LEU A 83 3.83 1.59 -13.30
N THR A 84 4.33 1.80 -14.52
CA THR A 84 5.38 2.79 -14.80
C THR A 84 4.89 4.22 -14.54
N ALA A 85 3.61 4.49 -14.82
CA ALA A 85 2.98 5.76 -14.45
C ALA A 85 2.91 5.92 -12.92
N VAL A 86 2.54 4.87 -12.16
CA VAL A 86 2.58 4.88 -10.68
C VAL A 86 3.97 5.28 -10.17
N PHE A 87 5.03 4.62 -10.64
CA PHE A 87 6.41 4.94 -10.21
C PHE A 87 6.86 6.35 -10.56
N SER A 88 6.38 6.88 -11.69
CA SER A 88 6.68 8.26 -12.10
C SER A 88 5.93 9.27 -11.23
N LEU A 89 4.65 9.02 -10.99
CA LEU A 89 3.77 9.89 -10.18
C LEU A 89 4.19 9.88 -8.70
N SER A 90 4.66 8.75 -8.16
CA SER A 90 5.06 8.64 -6.75
C SER A 90 6.22 9.55 -6.36
N ARG A 91 7.09 9.89 -7.32
CA ARG A 91 8.18 10.86 -7.13
C ARG A 91 7.68 12.30 -6.90
N LEU A 92 6.42 12.55 -7.24
CA LEU A 92 5.72 13.82 -7.05
C LEU A 92 4.72 13.78 -5.88
N ALA A 93 4.58 12.62 -5.21
CA ALA A 93 3.59 12.43 -4.16
C ALA A 93 3.78 13.43 -3.01
N GLY A 94 2.69 14.07 -2.59
CA GLY A 94 2.67 15.12 -1.57
C GLY A 94 3.31 16.46 -1.98
N LYS A 95 3.82 16.57 -3.20
CA LYS A 95 4.36 17.81 -3.78
C LYS A 95 3.47 18.36 -4.90
N ASN A 96 2.69 17.49 -5.55
CA ASN A 96 1.83 17.86 -6.66
C ASN A 96 0.44 17.21 -6.49
N GLU A 97 -0.58 18.04 -6.26
CA GLU A 97 -1.96 17.55 -6.04
C GLU A 97 -2.54 16.77 -7.22
N ARG A 98 -2.13 17.10 -8.46
CA ARG A 98 -2.59 16.36 -9.64
C ARG A 98 -2.00 14.95 -9.64
N ALA A 99 -0.73 14.81 -9.27
CA ALA A 99 -0.11 13.49 -9.13
C ALA A 99 -0.78 12.67 -8.02
N ASP A 100 -1.06 13.29 -6.88
CA ASP A 100 -1.77 12.64 -5.77
C ASP A 100 -3.16 12.14 -6.17
N ARG A 101 -3.93 12.94 -6.93
CA ARG A 101 -5.23 12.51 -7.48
C ARG A 101 -5.12 11.33 -8.44
N LEU A 102 -4.11 11.32 -9.32
CA LEU A 102 -3.88 10.22 -10.26
C LEU A 102 -3.49 8.93 -9.53
N LEU A 103 -2.58 9.00 -8.56
CA LEU A 103 -2.23 7.88 -7.70
C LEU A 103 -3.45 7.35 -6.95
N THR A 104 -4.26 8.24 -6.39
CA THR A 104 -5.50 7.87 -5.68
C THR A 104 -6.47 7.11 -6.59
N GLY A 105 -6.60 7.52 -7.85
CA GLY A 105 -7.44 6.81 -8.83
C GLY A 105 -6.96 5.39 -9.11
N LEU A 106 -5.65 5.21 -9.24
CA LEU A 106 -5.00 3.92 -9.53
C LEU A 106 -5.09 2.90 -8.37
N MET A 107 -5.45 3.33 -7.17
CA MET A 107 -5.71 2.41 -6.05
C MET A 107 -6.93 1.51 -6.30
N ASN A 108 -7.78 1.84 -7.29
CA ASN A 108 -8.91 1.03 -7.74
C ASN A 108 -8.68 0.38 -9.12
N ASP A 109 -7.45 0.35 -9.62
CA ASP A 109 -7.09 -0.28 -10.89
C ASP A 109 -7.57 -1.74 -10.98
N SER A 110 -7.81 -2.28 -12.18
CA SER A 110 -8.21 -3.69 -12.33
C SER A 110 -7.05 -4.66 -12.04
N ASP A 111 -5.80 -4.24 -12.27
CA ASP A 111 -4.60 -5.03 -12.04
C ASP A 111 -4.13 -4.94 -10.58
N LYS A 112 -3.81 -6.09 -9.97
CA LYS A 112 -3.38 -6.18 -8.57
C LYS A 112 -2.10 -5.40 -8.31
N ASN A 113 -1.09 -5.53 -9.16
CA ASN A 113 0.22 -4.92 -8.95
C ASN A 113 0.14 -3.39 -9.07
N VAL A 114 -0.66 -2.89 -10.00
CA VAL A 114 -0.90 -1.45 -10.15
C VAL A 114 -1.59 -0.88 -8.91
N ARG A 115 -2.65 -1.53 -8.42
CA ARG A 115 -3.35 -1.11 -7.19
C ARG A 115 -2.41 -1.09 -6.00
N GLU A 116 -1.68 -2.18 -5.77
CA GLU A 116 -0.80 -2.31 -4.61
C GLU A 116 0.31 -1.26 -4.62
N ALA A 117 0.94 -1.03 -5.76
CA ALA A 117 1.93 0.01 -5.91
C ALA A 117 1.33 1.40 -5.64
N ALA A 118 0.17 1.71 -6.21
CA ALA A 118 -0.50 2.98 -5.96
C ALA A 118 -0.84 3.16 -4.46
N CYS A 119 -1.34 2.10 -3.81
CA CYS A 119 -1.66 2.11 -2.39
C CYS A 119 -0.42 2.35 -1.50
N GLN A 120 0.71 1.76 -1.86
CA GLN A 120 1.96 1.95 -1.13
C GLN A 120 2.46 3.39 -1.23
N TYR A 121 2.43 4.00 -2.42
CA TYR A 121 2.93 5.36 -2.61
C TYR A 121 1.99 6.44 -2.11
N ALA A 122 0.68 6.19 -2.14
CA ALA A 122 -0.32 7.09 -1.60
C ALA A 122 -0.45 7.02 -0.07
N TRP A 123 0.40 6.23 0.62
CA TRP A 123 0.37 6.08 2.07
C TRP A 123 0.59 7.44 2.78
N PRO A 124 -0.45 8.05 3.39
CA PRO A 124 -0.36 9.42 3.89
C PRO A 124 0.17 9.51 5.32
N PHE A 125 0.37 8.37 6.00
CA PHE A 125 0.65 8.34 7.42
C PHE A 125 2.14 8.43 7.70
N LYS A 126 2.53 9.52 8.37
CA LYS A 126 3.88 9.77 8.86
C LYS A 126 3.78 10.20 10.31
N THR A 127 4.72 9.74 11.13
CA THR A 127 4.83 10.13 12.53
C THR A 127 6.26 9.96 12.98
N ASN A 128 6.69 10.78 13.94
CA ASN A 128 7.97 10.64 14.62
C ASN A 128 7.68 10.19 16.04
N ASN A 129 7.38 8.91 16.20
CA ASN A 129 7.11 8.30 17.49
C ASN A 129 8.44 7.90 18.13
N ILE A 130 8.81 8.60 19.20
CA ILE A 130 10.05 8.34 19.94
C ILE A 130 9.62 7.83 21.31
N ARG A 131 10.03 6.60 21.65
CA ARG A 131 9.77 6.03 22.97
C ARG A 131 10.65 6.69 24.03
N LEU A 132 10.24 6.61 25.29
CA LEU A 132 11.02 7.20 26.38
C LEU A 132 12.42 6.60 26.46
N SER A 133 12.54 5.29 26.20
CA SER A 133 13.83 4.59 26.17
C SER A 133 14.73 4.95 24.99
N GLU A 134 14.17 5.62 23.97
CA GLU A 134 14.86 6.02 22.74
C GLU A 134 15.10 7.53 22.68
N ASP A 135 14.56 8.29 23.63
CA ASP A 135 14.78 9.73 23.74
C ASP A 135 16.22 9.99 24.24
N PRO A 136 17.10 10.57 23.41
CA PRO A 136 18.49 10.81 23.80
C PRO A 136 18.63 11.88 24.89
N SER A 137 17.57 12.63 25.19
CA SER A 137 17.54 13.61 26.28
C SER A 137 17.13 13.01 27.62
N TRP A 138 16.72 11.73 27.66
CA TRP A 138 16.30 11.05 28.88
C TRP A 138 17.45 10.25 29.51
N ASP A 139 17.90 10.65 30.70
CA ASP A 139 19.02 10.04 31.43
C ASP A 139 18.60 9.35 32.75
N TYR A 140 17.30 9.29 33.04
CA TYR A 140 16.75 8.65 34.24
C TYR A 140 16.38 7.18 33.98
N GLY A 141 16.47 6.34 35.02
CA GLY A 141 15.97 4.97 34.96
C GLY A 141 14.47 4.92 34.66
N ILE A 142 14.06 3.97 33.83
CA ILE A 142 12.66 3.78 33.43
C ILE A 142 12.08 2.58 34.18
N THR A 143 10.95 2.78 34.84
CA THR A 143 10.22 1.76 35.58
C THR A 143 8.79 1.64 35.05
N THR A 144 8.27 0.41 35.01
CA THR A 144 6.85 0.18 34.68
C THR A 144 6.01 0.30 35.94
N LEU A 145 5.18 1.33 36.02
CA LEU A 145 4.24 1.52 37.13
C LEU A 145 3.06 0.56 37.03
N LYS A 146 2.56 0.33 35.82
CA LYS A 146 1.40 -0.52 35.56
C LYS A 146 1.41 -1.00 34.12
N SER A 147 1.09 -2.28 33.92
CA SER A 147 0.80 -2.87 32.62
C SER A 147 -0.66 -3.29 32.57
N ILE A 148 -1.39 -2.79 31.58
CA ILE A 148 -2.81 -3.09 31.37
C ILE A 148 -2.92 -3.92 30.11
N ARG A 149 -3.41 -5.16 30.22
CA ARG A 149 -3.66 -6.01 29.07
C ARG A 149 -4.90 -5.52 28.33
N ILE A 150 -4.80 -5.30 27.02
CA ILE A 150 -5.95 -5.07 26.14
C ILE A 150 -6.72 -6.39 26.01
N PRO A 151 -8.07 -6.39 26.06
CA PRO A 151 -8.85 -7.61 25.90
C PRO A 151 -8.46 -8.35 24.62
N ASP A 152 -8.33 -9.67 24.72
CA ASP A 152 -7.99 -10.50 23.57
C ASP A 152 -9.22 -10.94 22.76
N ASP A 153 -10.43 -10.66 23.23
CA ASP A 153 -11.68 -11.00 22.55
C ASP A 153 -12.40 -9.75 22.01
N ASN A 154 -13.48 -10.00 21.25
CA ASN A 154 -14.38 -8.95 20.74
C ASN A 154 -13.75 -7.89 19.82
N TRP A 155 -12.57 -8.17 19.25
CA TRP A 155 -12.02 -7.32 18.20
C TRP A 155 -12.91 -7.34 16.97
N LYS A 156 -13.23 -6.18 16.42
CA LYS A 156 -13.83 -6.08 15.10
C LYS A 156 -12.79 -6.38 14.05
N PHE A 157 -13.14 -7.23 13.09
CA PHE A 157 -12.24 -7.73 12.07
C PHE A 157 -12.83 -7.54 10.68
N LEU A 158 -11.98 -7.12 9.74
CA LEU A 158 -12.32 -7.03 8.33
C LEU A 158 -11.08 -7.27 7.46
N THR A 159 -11.16 -8.25 6.57
CA THR A 159 -10.15 -8.45 5.52
C THR A 159 -10.21 -7.32 4.48
N ASP A 160 -9.06 -6.96 3.93
CA ASP A 160 -8.86 -5.88 2.98
C ASP A 160 -7.99 -6.36 1.79
N PRO A 161 -8.48 -7.35 1.01
CA PRO A 161 -7.74 -7.96 -0.10
C PRO A 161 -7.33 -6.98 -1.20
N LYS A 162 -7.94 -5.79 -1.24
CA LYS A 162 -7.62 -4.74 -2.21
C LYS A 162 -6.68 -3.68 -1.65
N ASN A 163 -6.31 -3.76 -0.37
CA ASN A 163 -5.48 -2.79 0.31
C ASN A 163 -6.03 -1.34 0.23
N VAL A 164 -7.34 -1.16 0.44
CA VAL A 164 -8.02 0.15 0.30
C VAL A 164 -8.62 0.66 1.60
N GLY A 165 -8.46 -0.07 2.71
CA GLY A 165 -9.08 0.27 3.99
C GLY A 165 -8.63 1.62 4.55
N HIS A 166 -7.40 2.04 4.25
CA HIS A 166 -6.90 3.34 4.66
C HIS A 166 -7.57 4.48 3.86
N LEU A 167 -7.90 4.28 2.58
CA LEU A 167 -8.72 5.24 1.82
C LEU A 167 -10.15 5.31 2.31
N LYS A 168 -10.70 4.15 2.67
CA LYS A 168 -12.03 4.03 3.29
C LYS A 168 -12.04 4.50 4.74
N GLN A 169 -10.91 5.01 5.23
CA GLN A 169 -10.75 5.59 6.54
C GLN A 169 -11.12 4.64 7.67
N TYR A 170 -10.77 3.35 7.54
CA TYR A 170 -11.10 2.35 8.56
C TYR A 170 -10.50 2.63 9.95
N TYR A 171 -9.54 3.55 10.04
CA TYR A 171 -8.92 4.03 11.28
C TYR A 171 -9.71 5.11 12.04
N ILE A 172 -10.75 5.73 11.46
CA ILE A 172 -11.41 6.86 12.10
C ILE A 172 -12.36 6.41 13.24
N PRO A 173 -12.51 7.21 14.31
CA PRO A 173 -13.40 6.86 15.43
C PRO A 173 -14.87 6.72 15.08
N ARG A 174 -15.33 7.51 14.10
CA ARG A 174 -16.74 7.60 13.68
C ARG A 174 -17.18 6.52 12.68
N LEU A 175 -16.26 5.64 12.24
CA LEU A 175 -16.60 4.55 11.31
C LEU A 175 -17.65 3.64 11.96
N ASN A 176 -18.70 3.30 11.22
CA ASN A 176 -19.64 2.27 11.61
C ASN A 176 -19.07 0.88 11.27
N ASP A 177 -18.59 0.16 12.28
CA ASP A 177 -18.02 -1.19 12.20
C ASP A 177 -19.01 -2.28 12.71
N SER A 178 -20.30 -1.96 12.84
CA SER A 178 -21.31 -2.91 13.34
C SER A 178 -21.36 -4.21 12.53
N LYS A 179 -21.14 -4.12 11.21
CA LYS A 179 -21.12 -5.25 10.27
C LYS A 179 -19.79 -6.00 10.22
N TRP A 180 -18.74 -5.51 10.90
CA TRP A 180 -17.46 -6.21 10.96
C TRP A 180 -17.62 -7.46 11.83
N GLU A 181 -16.96 -8.52 11.41
CA GLU A 181 -16.89 -9.77 12.14
C GLU A 181 -16.21 -9.55 13.48
N LYS A 182 -16.40 -10.48 14.41
CA LYS A 182 -15.67 -10.49 15.67
C LYS A 182 -14.60 -11.55 15.61
N ILE A 183 -13.42 -11.22 16.11
CA ILE A 183 -12.30 -12.14 16.22
C ILE A 183 -11.67 -12.06 17.61
N ARG A 184 -11.01 -13.14 18.02
CA ARG A 184 -10.09 -13.15 19.14
C ARG A 184 -8.67 -12.89 18.61
N CYS A 185 -7.82 -12.21 19.37
CA CYS A 185 -6.38 -12.20 19.11
C CYS A 185 -5.87 -13.66 19.02
N GLY A 186 -5.02 -13.91 18.04
CA GLY A 186 -4.67 -15.23 17.52
C GLY A 186 -4.39 -15.14 16.02
N TYR A 187 -4.18 -16.29 15.40
CA TYR A 187 -4.10 -16.35 13.95
C TYR A 187 -5.49 -16.18 13.35
N TRP A 188 -5.62 -15.36 12.30
CA TRP A 188 -6.90 -15.18 11.62
C TRP A 188 -7.33 -16.40 10.81
N SER A 189 -6.45 -17.40 10.66
CA SER A 189 -6.73 -18.70 10.07
C SER A 189 -7.61 -19.57 10.97
N ASP A 190 -7.54 -19.40 12.30
CA ASP A 190 -8.35 -20.14 13.28
C ASP A 190 -9.87 -19.98 13.08
N PRO A 191 -10.42 -18.76 12.91
CA PRO A 191 -11.85 -18.57 12.63
C PRO A 191 -12.25 -18.91 11.17
N GLY A 192 -11.34 -19.40 10.33
CA GLY A 192 -11.65 -19.90 8.99
C GLY A 192 -11.05 -19.10 7.82
N ASN A 193 -10.21 -18.09 8.06
CA ASN A 193 -9.49 -17.38 6.98
C ASN A 193 -8.16 -18.07 6.64
N ARG A 194 -8.18 -19.40 6.48
CA ARG A 194 -6.95 -20.21 6.34
C ARG A 194 -6.18 -19.95 5.04
N ASP A 195 -6.88 -19.53 4.00
CA ASP A 195 -6.30 -19.28 2.68
C ASP A 195 -6.17 -17.76 2.39
N TYR A 196 -6.19 -16.92 3.43
CA TYR A 196 -6.16 -15.48 3.30
C TYR A 196 -4.80 -14.89 3.65
N ASP A 197 -4.07 -14.48 2.61
CA ASP A 197 -2.91 -13.61 2.71
C ASP A 197 -3.29 -12.18 2.29
N GLY A 198 -2.79 -11.18 3.02
CA GLY A 198 -2.97 -9.78 2.67
C GLY A 198 -3.21 -8.89 3.89
N TYR A 199 -3.96 -7.81 3.66
CA TYR A 199 -4.21 -6.81 4.69
C TYR A 199 -5.48 -7.09 5.47
N ALA A 200 -5.45 -7.05 6.79
CA ALA A 200 -6.66 -7.05 7.60
C ALA A 200 -6.69 -5.87 8.57
N TRP A 201 -7.88 -5.50 9.00
CA TRP A 201 -8.12 -4.42 9.95
C TRP A 201 -8.77 -4.95 11.21
N TYR A 202 -8.23 -4.49 12.33
CA TYR A 202 -8.64 -4.81 13.69
C TYR A 202 -9.09 -3.53 14.39
N ARG A 203 -10.23 -3.55 15.07
CA ARG A 203 -10.69 -2.42 15.91
C ARG A 203 -11.17 -2.92 17.26
N ILE A 204 -10.76 -2.27 18.34
CA ILE A 204 -11.27 -2.55 19.68
C ILE A 204 -11.46 -1.28 20.49
N ARG A 205 -12.54 -1.24 21.28
CA ARG A 205 -12.79 -0.22 22.28
C ARG A 205 -12.39 -0.75 23.65
N PHE A 206 -11.67 0.06 24.41
CA PHE A 206 -11.26 -0.28 25.77
C PHE A 206 -11.27 0.97 26.65
N THR A 207 -11.52 0.80 27.94
CA THR A 207 -11.61 1.91 28.90
C THR A 207 -10.35 1.98 29.75
N MET A 208 -9.77 3.17 29.85
CA MET A 208 -8.68 3.42 30.78
C MET A 208 -9.23 3.93 32.11
N GLY A 209 -8.61 3.49 33.20
CA GLY A 209 -8.93 3.99 34.54
C GLY A 209 -8.36 5.40 34.81
N PRO A 210 -8.30 5.79 36.10
CA PRO A 210 -7.81 7.10 36.51
C PRO A 210 -6.41 7.44 36.00
N LYS A 211 -6.20 8.71 35.66
CA LYS A 211 -4.90 9.20 35.23
C LYS A 211 -3.82 8.97 36.29
N ILE A 212 -2.75 8.27 35.88
CA ILE A 212 -1.57 8.04 36.70
C ILE A 212 -0.48 9.04 36.27
N SER A 213 0.18 9.67 37.22
CA SER A 213 1.34 10.54 36.94
C SER A 213 2.49 9.68 36.39
N CYS A 214 2.84 9.90 35.12
CA CYS A 214 3.80 9.11 34.36
C CYS A 214 4.63 9.97 33.42
N ASN A 215 5.77 9.43 32.97
CA ASN A 215 6.67 10.04 31.99
C ASN A 215 6.40 9.52 30.57
N ALA A 216 5.90 8.30 30.42
CA ALA A 216 5.44 7.77 29.13
C ALA A 216 4.26 6.82 29.31
N VAL A 217 3.53 6.61 28.22
CA VAL A 217 2.52 5.57 28.09
C VAL A 217 2.76 4.89 26.76
N GLU A 218 3.15 3.62 26.80
CA GLU A 218 3.52 2.86 25.60
C GLU A 218 2.50 1.77 25.31
N LEU A 219 2.06 1.70 24.05
CA LEU A 219 1.27 0.59 23.54
C LEU A 219 2.21 -0.48 23.01
N ARG A 220 2.30 -1.61 23.72
CA ARG A 220 3.21 -2.71 23.43
C ARG A 220 2.48 -3.90 22.82
N PHE A 221 2.92 -4.29 21.62
CA PHE A 221 2.52 -5.52 20.96
C PHE A 221 3.59 -6.57 21.21
N THR A 222 3.20 -7.76 21.65
CA THR A 222 4.16 -8.85 21.91
C THR A 222 4.40 -9.78 20.73
N GLY A 223 3.62 -9.62 19.65
CA GLY A 223 3.75 -10.36 18.39
C GLY A 223 2.57 -10.05 17.47
N VAL A 224 2.87 -9.64 16.23
CA VAL A 224 1.91 -9.42 15.15
C VAL A 224 2.50 -10.04 13.91
N ASP A 225 1.74 -10.91 13.26
CA ASP A 225 2.16 -11.63 12.08
C ASP A 225 1.56 -10.96 10.83
N GLU A 226 2.33 -10.29 9.96
CA GLU A 226 3.78 -10.01 10.04
C GLU A 226 4.09 -8.54 10.37
N SER A 227 3.24 -7.64 9.87
CA SER A 227 3.49 -6.20 9.89
C SER A 227 2.27 -5.44 10.40
N ALA A 228 2.47 -4.37 11.15
CA ALA A 228 1.42 -3.62 11.81
C ALA A 228 1.50 -2.12 11.54
N TRP A 229 0.36 -1.47 11.36
CA TRP A 229 0.19 -0.01 11.41
C TRP A 229 -0.87 0.30 12.45
N VAL A 230 -0.60 1.27 13.32
CA VAL A 230 -1.39 1.44 14.55
C VAL A 230 -1.93 2.86 14.67
N TRP A 231 -3.21 2.95 15.01
CA TRP A 231 -3.89 4.20 15.34
C TRP A 231 -4.55 4.10 16.71
N LEU A 232 -4.45 5.17 17.49
CA LEU A 232 -5.20 5.34 18.73
C LEU A 232 -6.08 6.58 18.63
N ASN A 233 -7.38 6.42 18.87
CA ASN A 233 -8.37 7.49 18.79
C ASN A 233 -8.35 8.25 17.44
N GLY A 234 -7.97 7.56 16.35
CA GLY A 234 -7.86 8.12 15.01
C GLY A 234 -6.50 8.77 14.68
N VAL A 235 -5.59 8.87 15.64
CA VAL A 235 -4.23 9.39 15.45
C VAL A 235 -3.29 8.24 15.14
N TYR A 236 -2.50 8.38 14.07
CA TYR A 236 -1.51 7.38 13.69
C TYR A 236 -0.31 7.41 14.63
N LEU A 237 -0.06 6.29 15.32
CA LEU A 237 1.03 6.15 16.27
C LEU A 237 2.32 5.69 15.61
N GLY A 238 2.26 4.82 14.61
CA GLY A 238 3.44 4.29 13.95
C GLY A 238 3.19 2.93 13.30
N ALA A 239 4.28 2.29 12.88
CA ALA A 239 4.25 0.98 12.25
C ALA A 239 5.40 0.09 12.72
N HIS A 240 5.18 -1.21 12.58
CA HIS A 240 6.17 -2.28 12.67
C HIS A 240 6.11 -3.05 11.35
N ASP A 241 6.95 -2.67 10.40
CA ASP A 241 7.03 -3.26 9.05
C ASP A 241 8.50 -3.53 8.74
N ILE A 242 9.04 -4.59 9.35
CA ILE A 242 10.45 -5.01 9.23
C ILE A 242 10.60 -6.28 8.38
N GLY A 243 9.56 -6.61 7.60
CA GLY A 243 9.48 -7.83 6.80
C GLY A 243 9.12 -9.08 7.60
N PRO A 244 9.21 -10.28 6.98
CA PRO A 244 8.72 -11.53 7.54
C PRO A 244 9.31 -11.90 8.90
N ALA A 245 10.56 -11.52 9.18
CA ALA A 245 11.19 -11.76 10.47
C ALA A 245 10.55 -10.98 11.65
N GLY A 246 9.62 -10.07 11.36
CA GLY A 246 8.89 -9.25 12.32
C GLY A 246 7.78 -9.98 13.07
N TYR A 247 7.33 -11.13 12.58
CA TYR A 247 6.14 -11.82 13.07
C TYR A 247 6.10 -12.06 14.58
N ASP A 248 7.26 -12.41 15.17
CA ASP A 248 7.41 -12.65 16.61
C ASP A 248 8.27 -11.60 17.34
N LYS A 249 8.30 -10.36 16.84
CA LYS A 249 9.06 -9.28 17.46
C LYS A 249 8.15 -8.38 18.27
N VAL A 250 8.59 -8.12 19.50
CA VAL A 250 7.97 -7.12 20.37
C VAL A 250 8.26 -5.74 19.80
N PHE A 251 7.24 -4.90 19.72
CA PHE A 251 7.40 -3.48 19.45
C PHE A 251 6.46 -2.66 20.33
N SER A 252 6.86 -1.42 20.61
CA SER A 252 6.09 -0.47 21.39
C SER A 252 5.96 0.84 20.63
N LEU A 253 4.89 1.58 20.88
CA LEU A 253 4.68 2.93 20.36
C LEU A 253 4.28 3.84 21.54
N ASP A 254 4.92 4.99 21.70
CA ASP A 254 4.44 6.00 22.65
C ASP A 254 3.04 6.46 22.21
N CYS A 255 2.14 6.54 23.17
CA CYS A 255 0.77 7.00 22.95
C CYS A 255 0.31 7.93 24.08
N ARG A 256 1.24 8.50 24.84
CA ARG A 256 0.96 9.30 26.03
C ARG A 256 0.07 10.51 25.72
N ARG A 257 0.20 11.08 24.52
CA ARG A 257 -0.55 12.27 24.10
C ARG A 257 -1.95 11.92 23.59
N GLU A 258 -2.12 10.73 23.03
CA GLU A 258 -3.33 10.27 22.35
C GLU A 258 -4.25 9.46 23.27
N ILE A 259 -3.70 8.79 24.28
CA ILE A 259 -4.45 7.99 25.25
C ILE A 259 -5.33 8.88 26.14
N ARG A 260 -6.56 8.46 26.37
CA ARG A 260 -7.53 9.16 27.21
C ARG A 260 -7.73 8.37 28.48
N PHE A 261 -7.27 8.91 29.61
CA PHE A 261 -7.60 8.37 30.93
C PHE A 261 -9.05 8.72 31.31
N ASP A 262 -9.64 7.95 32.22
CA ASP A 262 -11.02 8.12 32.68
C ASP A 262 -12.05 8.11 31.53
N ALA A 263 -11.71 7.44 30.42
CA ALA A 263 -12.48 7.47 29.19
C ALA A 263 -12.28 6.21 28.33
N GLU A 264 -13.19 6.01 27.39
CA GLU A 264 -13.05 5.01 26.34
C GLU A 264 -12.03 5.47 25.29
N ASN A 265 -11.23 4.52 24.83
CA ASN A 265 -10.28 4.64 23.74
C ASN A 265 -10.62 3.65 22.62
N LEU A 266 -10.32 4.05 21.39
CA LEU A 266 -10.40 3.17 20.23
C LEU A 266 -8.98 2.87 19.73
N LEU A 267 -8.59 1.60 19.77
CA LEU A 267 -7.39 1.10 19.12
C LEU A 267 -7.77 0.50 17.75
N VAL A 268 -7.07 0.92 16.71
CA VAL A 268 -7.18 0.36 15.36
C VAL A 268 -5.82 -0.11 14.91
N VAL A 269 -5.75 -1.33 14.37
CA VAL A 269 -4.53 -1.93 13.85
C VAL A 269 -4.82 -2.45 12.45
N ARG A 270 -3.99 -2.05 11.49
CA ARG A 270 -3.93 -2.71 10.19
C ARG A 270 -2.77 -3.70 10.25
N VAL A 271 -3.04 -4.94 9.86
CA VAL A 271 -2.06 -6.01 9.79
C VAL A 271 -1.84 -6.37 8.33
N LEU A 272 -0.61 -6.64 7.94
CA LEU A 272 -0.26 -7.30 6.70
C LEU A 272 0.39 -8.63 7.04
N ASP A 273 -0.12 -9.67 6.43
CA ASP A 273 0.49 -10.98 6.34
C ASP A 273 0.70 -11.31 4.87
N ARG A 274 1.83 -11.94 4.56
CA ARG A 274 2.24 -12.23 3.18
C ARG A 274 2.17 -13.72 2.88
N GLU A 275 2.42 -14.56 3.87
CA GLU A 275 2.47 -16.03 3.74
C GLU A 275 2.14 -16.68 5.09
N GLU A 276 1.50 -17.85 5.04
CA GLU A 276 1.17 -18.69 6.20
C GLU A 276 0.09 -18.14 7.14
N GLY A 277 0.48 -17.50 8.24
CA GLY A 277 -0.41 -17.21 9.35
C GLY A 277 -0.42 -15.74 9.68
N GLY A 278 -1.56 -15.07 9.56
CA GLY A 278 -1.65 -13.65 9.88
C GLY A 278 -2.36 -13.34 11.19
N GLY A 279 -2.05 -12.19 11.78
CA GLY A 279 -2.88 -11.56 12.82
C GLY A 279 -2.14 -11.07 14.05
N ILE A 280 -2.90 -10.47 14.97
CA ILE A 280 -2.40 -10.08 16.29
C ILE A 280 -2.39 -11.34 17.16
N TRP A 281 -1.36 -12.16 17.01
CA TRP A 281 -1.33 -13.53 17.56
C TRP A 281 -0.81 -13.62 18.99
N LYS A 282 -0.21 -12.54 19.51
CA LYS A 282 0.20 -12.44 20.93
C LYS A 282 -0.46 -11.24 21.64
N PRO A 283 -0.49 -11.23 22.99
CA PRO A 283 -1.15 -10.18 23.75
C PRO A 283 -0.65 -8.75 23.49
N VAL A 284 -1.54 -7.79 23.68
CA VAL A 284 -1.27 -6.35 23.56
C VAL A 284 -1.43 -5.69 24.94
N PHE A 285 -0.55 -4.76 25.27
CA PHE A 285 -0.50 -4.09 26.57
C PHE A 285 -0.40 -2.57 26.43
N ILE A 286 -0.93 -1.84 27.43
CA ILE A 286 -0.60 -0.44 27.70
C ILE A 286 0.30 -0.42 28.93
N ASP A 287 1.53 0.03 28.76
CA ASP A 287 2.50 0.20 29.84
C ASP A 287 2.57 1.67 30.25
N ILE A 288 2.38 1.94 31.54
CA ILE A 288 2.49 3.26 32.14
C ILE A 288 3.86 3.34 32.79
N LEU A 289 4.71 4.23 32.29
CA LEU A 289 6.13 4.28 32.62
C LEU A 289 6.48 5.54 33.43
N LYS A 290 7.44 5.42 34.33
CA LYS A 290 7.99 6.53 35.11
C LYS A 290 9.50 6.43 35.19
#